data_AF-A0A7G2D8Q0-F1
#
_entry.id   AF-A0A7G2D8Q0-F1
#
_cell.length_a   1.000
_cell.length_b   1.000
_cell.length_c   1.000
_cell.angle_alpha   90.00
_cell.angle_beta   90.00
_cell.angle_gamma   90.00
#
_symmetry.space_group_name_H-M   'P 1'
#
loop_
_entity.id
_entity.type
_entity.pdbx_description
1 polymer ?
#
loop_
_entity_poly.entity_id
_entity_poly.type
_entity_poly.pdbx_seq_one_letter_code
_entity_poly.pdbx_strand_id
1 'polypeptide(L)' 'MKRLVYYVSTLLAAVALFWPVIYGNVPALRVLPGNPVVQGIVGLVLFGGLAYVTFDETVEETGGVEEKEEFTAS' A
#
# COMPACT_ATOMS: atom_id res chain seq x y z
N MET A 1 -2.96 10.09 14.34
CA MET A 1 -2.89 10.58 12.93
C MET A 1 -1.73 9.95 12.17
N LYS A 2 -0.49 10.03 12.64
CA LYS A 2 0.68 9.41 11.99
C LYS A 2 0.49 7.93 11.63
N ARG A 3 -0.06 7.13 12.56
CA ARG A 3 -0.40 5.71 12.33
C ARG A 3 -1.38 5.49 11.16
N LEU A 4 -2.39 6.36 11.03
CA LEU A 4 -3.35 6.27 9.91
C LEU A 4 -2.67 6.64 8.59
N VAL A 5 -1.80 7.64 8.59
CA VAL A 5 -1.00 8.01 7.41
C VAL A 5 -0.08 6.86 7.01
N TYR A 6 0.61 6.23 7.96
CA TYR A 6 1.45 5.06 7.70
C TYR A 6 0.66 3.93 7.01
N TYR A 7 -0.49 3.52 7.56
CA TYR A 7 -1.29 2.44 6.96
C TYR A 7 -1.82 2.80 5.58
N VAL A 8 -2.35 4.02 5.41
CA VAL A 8 -2.86 4.48 4.11
C VAL A 8 -1.73 4.59 3.09
N SER A 9 -0.58 5.14 3.46
CA SER A 9 0.60 5.24 2.61
C SER A 9 1.13 3.85 2.24
N THR A 10 1.17 2.90 3.17
CA THR A 10 1.58 1.52 2.90
C THR A 10 0.63 0.84 1.92
N LEU A 11 -0.68 1.02 2.10
CA LEU A 11 -1.68 0.47 1.19
C LEU A 11 -1.56 1.10 -0.21
N LEU A 12 -1.39 2.42 -0.31
CA LEU A 12 -1.20 3.11 -1.59
C LEU A 12 0.12 2.70 -2.27
N ALA A 13 1.20 2.48 -1.50
CA ALA A 13 2.46 1.97 -2.02
C ALA A 13 2.29 0.56 -2.58
N ALA A 14 1.54 -0.31 -1.90
CA ALA A 14 1.21 -1.64 -2.39
C ALA A 14 0.40 -1.57 -3.69
N VAL A 15 -0.63 -0.72 -3.77
CA VAL A 15 -1.41 -0.49 -5.01
C VAL A 15 -0.51 0.00 -6.15
N ALA A 16 0.46 0.87 -5.87
CA ALA A 16 1.39 1.39 -6.88
C ALA A 16 2.26 0.30 -7.52
N LEU A 17 2.64 -0.75 -6.76
CA LEU A 17 3.37 -1.92 -7.32
C LEU A 17 2.56 -2.63 -8.40
N PHE A 18 1.25 -2.70 -8.23
CA PHE A 18 0.34 -3.34 -9.17
C PHE A 18 -0.20 -2.37 -10.23
N TRP A 19 0.21 -1.10 -10.22
CA TRP A 19 -0.30 -0.10 -11.15
C TRP A 19 -0.21 -0.50 -12.63
N PRO A 20 0.89 -1.09 -13.14
CA PRO A 20 0.95 -1.54 -14.53
C PRO A 20 -0.08 -2.60 -14.89
N VAL A 21 -0.37 -3.50 -13.94
CA VAL A 21 -1.38 -4.55 -14.10
C VAL A 21 -2.78 -3.93 -14.11
N ILE A 22 -3.06 -3.01 -13.18
CA ILE A 22 -4.35 -2.31 -13.09
C ILE A 22 -4.60 -1.51 -14.37
N TYR A 23 -3.60 -0.77 -14.84
CA TYR A 23 -3.67 0.03 -16.06
C TYR A 23 -3.96 -0.80 -17.31
N GLY A 24 -3.36 -1.99 -17.44
CA GLY A 24 -3.60 -2.89 -18.57
C GLY A 24 -5.01 -3.48 -18.59
N ASN A 25 -5.55 -3.78 -17.41
CA ASN A 25 -6.83 -4.48 -17.23
C ASN A 25 -8.05 -3.56 -17.14
N VAL A 26 -7.88 -2.27 -16.83
CA VAL A 26 -8.98 -1.31 -16.71
C VAL A 26 -9.03 -0.41 -17.94
N PRO A 27 -10.00 -0.59 -18.86
CA PRO A 27 -10.08 0.21 -20.09
C PRO A 27 -10.20 1.71 -19.84
N ALA A 28 -10.86 2.11 -18.75
CA ALA A 28 -11.02 3.51 -18.35
C ALA A 28 -9.71 4.21 -17.98
N LEU A 29 -8.64 3.47 -17.67
CA LEU A 29 -7.33 4.08 -17.36
C LEU A 29 -6.50 4.35 -18.63
N ARG A 30 -6.86 3.77 -19.77
CA ARG A 30 -6.11 3.93 -21.04
C ARG A 30 -6.18 5.34 -21.63
N VAL A 31 -7.08 6.19 -21.13
CA VAL A 31 -7.18 7.61 -21.49
C VAL A 31 -6.14 8.46 -20.74
N LEU A 32 -5.51 7.95 -19.68
CA LEU A 32 -4.47 8.68 -18.97
C LEU A 32 -3.16 8.62 -19.77
N PRO A 33 -2.61 9.75 -20.22
CA PRO A 33 -1.33 9.74 -20.92
C PRO A 33 -0.19 9.37 -19.96
N GLY A 34 0.78 8.60 -20.45
CA GLY A 34 2.00 8.27 -19.72
C GLY A 34 2.39 6.80 -19.77
N ASN A 35 3.58 6.48 -19.23
CA ASN A 35 4.04 5.11 -19.08
C ASN A 35 3.57 4.55 -17.72
N PRO A 36 2.74 3.49 -17.69
CA PRO A 36 2.18 2.97 -16.44
C PRO A 36 3.26 2.39 -15.51
N VAL A 37 4.38 1.91 -16.04
CA VAL A 37 5.52 1.46 -15.22
C VAL A 37 6.14 2.64 -14.47
N VAL A 38 6.35 3.76 -15.16
CA VAL A 38 6.91 4.97 -14.54
C VAL A 38 5.95 5.53 -13.49
N GLN A 39 4.66 5.57 -13.78
CA GLN A 39 3.64 5.99 -12.81
C GLN A 39 3.62 5.11 -11.56
N GLY A 40 3.74 3.78 -11.73
CA GLY A 40 3.84 2.85 -10.62
C GLY A 40 5.10 3.08 -9.77
N ILE A 41 6.26 3.27 -10.40
CA ILE A 41 7.52 3.58 -9.70
C ILE A 41 7.41 4.89 -8.93
N VAL A 42 6.87 5.95 -9.55
CA VAL A 42 6.68 7.25 -8.88
C VAL A 42 5.75 7.11 -7.68
N GLY A 43 4.61 6.43 -7.85
CA GLY A 43 3.68 6.15 -6.75
C GLY A 43 4.33 5.37 -5.62
N LEU A 44 5.11 4.34 -5.95
CA LEU A 44 5.84 3.53 -4.97
C LEU A 44 6.83 4.38 -4.18
N VAL A 45 7.63 5.22 -4.85
CA VAL A 45 8.62 6.07 -4.18
C VAL A 45 7.94 7.10 -3.28
N LEU A 46 6.86 7.74 -3.76
CA LEU A 46 6.14 8.74 -2.98
C LEU A 46 5.45 8.13 -1.76
N PHE A 47 4.64 7.08 -1.96
CA PHE A 47 3.87 6.49 -0.88
C PHE A 47 4.72 5.60 0.03
N GLY A 48 5.69 4.87 -0.52
CA GLY A 48 6.67 4.12 0.26
C GLY A 48 7.57 5.04 1.08
N GLY A 49 8.00 6.17 0.52
CA GLY A 49 8.73 7.19 1.26
C GLY A 49 7.91 7.81 2.39
N LEU A 50 6.64 8.13 2.14
CA LEU A 50 5.71 8.60 3.17
C LEU A 50 5.50 7.57 4.28
N ALA A 51 5.31 6.30 3.91
CA ALA A 51 5.19 5.21 4.87
C ALA A 51 6.46 5.10 5.72
N TYR A 52 7.64 5.13 5.09
CA TYR A 52 8.93 5.05 5.78
C TYR A 52 9.13 6.21 6.78
N VAL A 53 8.79 7.44 6.41
CA VAL A 53 8.95 8.62 7.30
C VAL A 53 7.91 8.63 8.42
N THR A 54 6.73 8.06 8.19
CA THR A 54 5.65 8.00 9.19
C THR A 54 5.65 6.73 10.02
N PHE A 55 6.57 5.81 9.71
CA PHE A 55 6.83 4.61 10.44
C PHE A 55 7.30 4.94 11.85
N ASP A 56 6.61 4.38 12.84
CA ASP A 56 6.94 4.55 14.26
C ASP A 56 7.23 3.16 14.83
N GLU A 57 8.50 2.92 15.13
CA GLU A 57 9.06 1.64 15.60
C GLU A 57 8.37 1.15 16.88
N THR A 58 7.83 2.06 17.69
CA THR A 58 7.16 1.75 18.97
C THR A 58 5.74 1.22 18.83
N VAL A 59 5.13 1.30 17.64
CA VAL A 59 3.72 0.94 17.42
C VAL A 59 3.56 -0.42 16.72
N GLU A 60 4.61 -0.93 16.08
CA GLU A 60 4.57 -2.24 15.42
C GLU A 60 4.45 -3.41 16.39
N GLU A 61 4.85 -3.24 17.66
CA GLU A 61 4.71 -4.28 18.69
C GLU A 61 3.23 -4.56 19.08
N THR A 62 2.27 -3.72 18.63
CA THR A 62 0.83 -3.91 18.90
C THR A 62 -0.02 -4.10 17.64
N GLY A 63 0.60 -4.27 16.47
CA GLY A 63 -0.09 -4.43 15.18
C GLY A 63 0.29 -5.70 14.42
N GLY A 64 1.20 -6.51 14.97
CA GLY A 64 1.51 -7.83 14.46
C GLY A 64 0.31 -8.74 14.68
N VAL A 65 -0.42 -9.00 13.59
CA VAL A 65 -1.32 -10.13 13.41
C VAL A 65 -2.36 -10.23 14.54
N GLU A 66 -3.58 -9.71 14.31
CA GLU A 66 -4.75 -10.38 14.89
C GLU A 66 -4.78 -11.80 14.30
N GLU A 67 -3.95 -12.68 14.87
CA GLU A 67 -4.27 -14.08 15.04
C GLU A 67 -5.60 -14.04 15.77
N LYS A 68 -6.68 -14.19 15.01
CA LYS A 68 -7.86 -14.81 15.59
C LYS A 68 -7.43 -16.23 15.94
N GLU A 69 -6.91 -16.34 17.17
CA GLU A 69 -6.89 -17.56 17.94
C GLU A 69 -8.27 -18.24 17.80
N GLU A 70 -8.19 -19.57 17.74
CA GLU A 70 -9.21 -20.45 18.30
C GLU A 70 -10.53 -20.63 17.53
N PHE A 71 -10.44 -21.27 16.36
CA PHE A 71 -11.41 -22.34 16.03
C PHE A 71 -10.89 -23.67 16.57
N THR A 72 -10.76 -23.78 17.89
CA THR A 72 -10.80 -25.05 18.61
C THR A 72 -11.93 -24.99 19.62
N ALA A 73 -13.12 -25.44 19.22
CA ALA A 73 -14.10 -25.99 20.16
C ALA A 73 -15.19 -26.80 19.42
N SER A 74 -15.19 -28.10 19.72
CA SER A 74 -16.27 -29.11 19.62
C SER A 74 -16.67 -29.65 18.25
#